data_AF-A0A7C1YU30-F1
#
_entry.id   AF-A0A7C1YU30-F1
#
_cell.length_a   1.000
_cell.length_b   1.000
_cell.length_c   1.000
_cell.angle_alpha   90.00
_cell.angle_beta   90.00
_cell.angle_gamma   90.00
#
_symmetry.space_group_name_H-M   'P 1'
#
loop_
_entity.id
_entity.type
_entity.pdbx_description
1 polymer ?
#
loop_
_entity_poly.entity_id
_entity_poly.type
_entity_poly.pdbx_seq_one_letter_code
_entity_poly.pdbx_strand_id
1 'polypeptide(L)'
;MTQAALLEHGLILSQFSIVPLPINLPELIKYYVPLDAIFFLTIYDKWGRQKREYFQSLGLKIHVLWEVTLENKGLSSSDIRESMKVGKKWEHLVPSSVAKLMKEWGIAQRLKEISSK
;
A
#
# COMPACT_ATOMS: atom_id res chain seq x y z
N MET A 1 -2.27 10.26 -2.01
CA MET A 1 -1.59 9.47 -3.06
C MET A 1 -2.53 8.48 -3.70
N THR A 2 -3.04 7.48 -2.94
CA THR A 2 -3.92 6.42 -3.47
C THR A 2 -5.14 6.96 -4.21
N GLN A 3 -5.83 7.96 -3.63
CA GLN A 3 -6.98 8.61 -4.30
C GLN A 3 -6.60 9.18 -5.67
N ALA A 4 -5.50 9.92 -5.75
CA ALA A 4 -5.05 10.53 -7.00
C ALA A 4 -4.71 9.47 -8.05
N ALA A 5 -4.07 8.37 -7.64
CA ALA A 5 -3.77 7.25 -8.53
C ALA A 5 -5.04 6.58 -9.07
N LEU A 6 -6.06 6.37 -8.23
CA LEU A 6 -7.33 5.77 -8.67
C LEU A 6 -8.10 6.70 -9.62
N LEU A 7 -8.15 8.01 -9.34
CA LEU A 7 -8.79 9.00 -10.21
C LEU A 7 -8.08 9.11 -11.56
N GLU A 8 -6.75 9.06 -11.60
CA GLU A 8 -5.96 9.04 -12.83
C GLU A 8 -6.32 7.85 -13.74
N HIS A 9 -6.71 6.72 -13.15
CA HIS A 9 -7.12 5.51 -13.87
C HIS A 9 -8.63 5.44 -14.16
N GLY A 10 -9.34 6.57 -14.02
CA GLY A 10 -10.74 6.69 -14.43
C GLY A 10 -11.78 6.22 -13.42
N LEU A 11 -11.38 5.85 -12.19
CA LEU A 11 -12.36 5.64 -11.12
C LEU A 11 -12.95 6.98 -10.66
N ILE A 12 -14.20 6.94 -10.23
CA ILE A 12 -14.87 8.10 -9.62
C ILE A 12 -14.99 7.93 -8.11
N LEU A 13 -15.12 9.05 -7.39
CA LEU A 13 -15.13 9.07 -5.92
C LEU A 13 -16.28 8.25 -5.29
N SER A 14 -17.38 8.01 -6.01
CA SER A 14 -18.48 7.17 -5.53
C SER A 14 -18.21 5.66 -5.64
N GLN A 15 -17.14 5.25 -6.33
CA GLN A 15 -16.78 3.83 -6.51
C GLN A 15 -15.86 3.29 -5.42
N PHE A 16 -15.26 4.16 -4.59
CA PHE A 16 -14.31 3.71 -3.57
C PHE A 16 -14.27 4.64 -2.36
N SER A 17 -13.86 4.07 -1.23
CA SER A 17 -13.51 4.79 -0.01
C SER A 17 -12.11 4.39 0.42
N ILE A 18 -11.33 5.36 0.92
CA ILE A 18 -10.00 5.10 1.49
C ILE A 18 -10.10 5.34 3.00
N VAL A 19 -9.93 4.26 3.76
CA VAL A 19 -9.99 4.28 5.22
C VAL A 19 -8.67 3.76 5.80
N PRO A 20 -8.22 4.25 6.95
CA PRO A 20 -7.14 3.59 7.68
C PRO A 20 -7.65 2.23 8.17
N LEU A 21 -6.83 1.19 8.03
CA LEU A 21 -7.17 -0.15 8.50
C LEU A 21 -6.30 -0.52 9.70
N PRO A 22 -6.85 -0.56 10.93
CA PRO A 22 -6.09 -0.79 12.15
C PRO A 22 -5.78 -2.29 12.31
N ILE A 23 -4.87 -2.80 11.49
CA ILE A 23 -4.55 -4.23 11.45
C ILE A 23 -4.02 -4.80 12.76
N ASN A 24 -3.43 -3.97 13.63
CA ASN A 24 -2.92 -4.39 14.93
C ASN A 24 -3.95 -4.23 16.07
N LEU A 25 -5.15 -3.72 15.78
CA LEU A 25 -6.24 -3.48 16.74
C LEU A 25 -7.59 -3.92 16.12
N PRO A 26 -7.86 -5.24 16.03
CA PRO A 26 -9.04 -5.81 15.37
C PRO A 26 -10.37 -5.28 15.84
N GLU A 27 -10.46 -5.00 17.13
CA GLU A 27 -11.65 -4.48 17.79
C GLU A 27 -12.11 -3.17 17.16
N LEU A 28 -11.19 -2.48 16.47
CA LEU A 28 -11.46 -1.25 15.74
C LEU A 28 -11.86 -1.47 14.28
N ILE A 29 -11.54 -2.61 13.64
CA ILE A 29 -11.76 -2.86 12.20
C ILE A 29 -13.23 -2.62 11.81
N LYS A 30 -14.17 -3.03 12.67
CA LYS A 30 -15.62 -2.87 12.47
C LYS A 30 -16.08 -1.43 12.30
N TYR A 31 -15.29 -0.45 12.76
CA TYR A 31 -15.62 0.98 12.60
C TYR A 31 -15.11 1.56 11.28
N TYR A 32 -14.31 0.81 10.51
CA TYR A 32 -13.71 1.28 9.27
C TYR A 32 -14.28 0.59 8.03
N VAL A 33 -14.66 -0.67 8.14
CA VAL A 33 -15.13 -1.47 7.00
C VAL A 33 -16.29 -2.41 7.38
N PRO A 34 -17.16 -2.77 6.42
CA PRO A 34 -18.15 -3.83 6.63
C PRO A 34 -17.47 -5.17 6.90
N LEU A 35 -17.88 -5.88 7.96
CA LEU A 35 -17.28 -7.16 8.34
C LEU A 35 -17.72 -8.34 7.44
N ASP A 36 -18.81 -8.16 6.71
CA ASP A 36 -19.35 -9.12 5.74
C ASP A 36 -18.74 -8.97 4.33
N ALA A 37 -17.90 -7.95 4.12
CA ALA A 37 -17.15 -7.74 2.90
C ALA A 37 -16.13 -8.85 2.63
N ILE A 38 -15.70 -8.97 1.36
CA ILE A 38 -14.60 -9.85 0.96
C ILE A 38 -13.29 -9.06 1.04
N PHE A 39 -12.37 -9.53 1.89
CA PHE A 39 -11.05 -8.96 2.07
C PHE A 39 -10.08 -9.59 1.06
N PHE A 40 -9.62 -8.78 0.11
CA PHE A 40 -8.61 -9.20 -0.86
C PHE A 40 -7.20 -9.05 -0.28
N LEU A 41 -6.45 -10.15 -0.25
CA LEU A 41 -5.08 -10.18 0.29
C LEU A 41 -4.06 -10.63 -0.75
N THR A 42 -2.87 -10.04 -0.68
CA THR A 42 -1.65 -10.54 -1.33
C THR A 42 -0.70 -11.05 -0.25
N ILE A 43 -0.14 -12.24 -0.43
CA ILE A 43 0.79 -12.85 0.51
C ILE A 43 2.19 -12.84 -0.10
N TYR A 44 3.14 -12.20 0.60
CA TYR A 44 4.55 -12.15 0.16
C TYR A 44 5.51 -12.95 1.04
N ASP A 45 5.16 -13.12 2.31
CA ASP A 45 6.06 -13.62 3.35
C ASP A 45 5.27 -14.23 4.52
N LYS A 46 5.98 -14.56 5.60
CA LYS A 46 5.38 -15.09 6.83
C LYS A 46 4.37 -14.12 7.45
N TRP A 47 4.62 -12.81 7.36
CA TRP A 47 3.71 -11.80 7.88
C TRP A 47 2.38 -11.77 7.09
N GLY A 48 2.44 -11.93 5.75
CA GLY A 48 1.24 -12.08 4.92
C GLY A 48 0.39 -13.29 5.33
N ARG A 49 1.02 -14.42 5.67
CA ARG A 49 0.33 -15.63 6.15
C ARG A 49 -0.28 -15.43 7.54
N GLN A 50 0.47 -14.85 8.48
CA GLN A 50 -0.05 -14.50 9.81
C GLN A 50 -1.24 -13.54 9.75
N LYS A 51 -1.19 -12.53 8.88
CA LYS A 51 -2.31 -11.61 8.64
C LYS A 51 -3.56 -12.33 8.15
N ARG A 52 -3.40 -13.31 7.26
CA ARG A 52 -4.53 -14.14 6.78
C ARG A 52 -5.13 -14.93 7.93
N GLU A 53 -4.31 -15.64 8.70
CA GLU A 53 -4.77 -16.42 9.87
C GLU A 53 -5.52 -15.53 10.86
N TYR A 54 -5.03 -14.31 11.06
CA TYR A 54 -5.66 -13.32 11.92
C TYR A 54 -7.01 -12.84 11.40
N PHE A 55 -7.14 -12.57 10.10
CA PHE A 55 -8.42 -12.18 9.52
C PHE A 55 -9.42 -13.36 9.58
N GLN A 56 -8.94 -14.60 9.43
CA GLN A 56 -9.75 -15.81 9.56
C GLN A 56 -10.25 -16.01 11.01
N SER A 57 -9.40 -15.76 12.02
CA SER A 57 -9.82 -15.88 13.43
C SER A 57 -10.89 -14.85 13.83
N LEU A 58 -10.96 -13.72 13.11
CA LEU A 58 -12.01 -12.71 13.24
C LEU A 58 -13.29 -13.04 12.45
N GLY A 59 -13.34 -14.18 11.76
CA GLY A 59 -14.48 -14.59 10.94
C GLY A 59 -14.64 -13.80 9.63
N LEU A 60 -13.61 -13.05 9.20
CA LEU A 60 -13.67 -12.26 7.97
C LEU A 60 -13.58 -13.16 6.73
N LYS A 61 -14.34 -12.83 5.69
CA LYS A 61 -14.26 -13.52 4.40
C LYS A 61 -13.04 -13.02 3.64
N ILE A 62 -12.16 -13.94 3.22
CA ILE A 62 -10.90 -13.59 2.55
C ILE A 62 -10.86 -14.21 1.16
N HIS A 63 -10.35 -13.43 0.20
CA HIS A 63 -9.92 -13.92 -1.11
C HIS A 63 -8.43 -13.59 -1.30
N VAL A 64 -7.58 -14.62 -1.42
CA VAL A 64 -6.15 -14.41 -1.70
C VAL A 64 -5.99 -14.22 -3.20
N LEU A 65 -5.58 -13.01 -3.61
CA LEU A 65 -5.34 -12.70 -5.02
C LEU A 65 -4.08 -13.41 -5.53
N TRP A 66 -2.99 -13.32 -4.76
CA TRP A 66 -1.70 -13.87 -5.14
C TRP A 66 -0.89 -14.27 -3.91
N GLU A 67 -0.11 -15.34 -4.04
CA GLU A 67 0.94 -15.73 -3.12
C GLU A 67 2.25 -15.78 -3.91
N VAL A 68 3.10 -14.77 -3.70
CA VAL A 68 4.30 -14.52 -4.51
C VAL A 68 5.47 -14.37 -3.56
N THR A 69 6.58 -15.07 -3.79
CA THR A 69 7.75 -14.92 -2.91
C THR A 69 8.39 -13.54 -3.04
N LEU A 70 9.18 -13.11 -2.04
CA LEU A 70 9.79 -11.78 -2.06
C LEU A 70 10.71 -11.57 -3.26
N GLU A 71 11.39 -12.62 -3.71
CA GLU A 71 12.28 -12.60 -4.87
C GLU A 71 11.51 -12.32 -6.17
N ASN A 72 10.24 -12.72 -6.23
CA ASN A 72 9.37 -12.57 -7.40
C ASN A 72 8.42 -11.37 -7.28
N LYS A 73 8.49 -10.59 -6.20
CA LYS A 73 7.61 -9.43 -5.95
C LYS A 73 7.77 -8.31 -6.99
N GLY A 74 8.90 -8.28 -7.69
CA GLY A 74 9.25 -7.22 -8.63
C GLY A 74 9.60 -5.93 -7.88
N LEU A 75 8.93 -4.83 -8.26
CA LEU A 75 9.22 -3.50 -7.71
C LEU A 75 8.73 -3.37 -6.26
N SER A 76 9.60 -2.88 -5.38
CA SER A 76 9.24 -2.54 -4.00
C SER A 76 9.34 -1.04 -3.73
N SER A 77 8.60 -0.59 -2.71
CA SER A 77 8.72 0.79 -2.22
C SER A 77 10.12 1.12 -1.70
N SER A 78 10.89 0.12 -1.26
CA SER A 78 12.28 0.30 -0.82
C SER A 78 13.17 0.68 -2.00
N ASP A 79 13.01 0.03 -3.16
CA ASP A 79 13.78 0.32 -4.38
C ASP A 79 13.50 1.73 -4.90
N ILE A 80 12.23 2.16 -4.83
CA ILE A 80 11.81 3.51 -5.22
C ILE A 80 12.42 4.56 -4.28
N ARG A 81 12.33 4.34 -2.95
CA ARG A 81 12.92 5.25 -1.95
C ARG A 81 14.44 5.31 -2.08
N GLU A 82 15.10 4.19 -2.36
CA GLU A 82 16.54 4.17 -2.62
C GLU A 82 16.86 5.03 -3.83
N SER A 83 16.15 4.84 -4.94
CA SER A 83 16.30 5.65 -6.16
C SER A 83 16.15 7.15 -5.88
N MET A 84 15.15 7.55 -5.07
CA MET A 84 14.97 8.94 -4.63
C MET A 84 16.18 9.47 -3.84
N LYS A 85 16.72 8.68 -2.90
CA LYS A 85 17.86 9.07 -2.06
C LYS A 85 19.13 9.28 -2.87
N VAL A 86 19.43 8.36 -3.80
CA VAL A 86 20.64 8.46 -4.65
C VAL A 86 20.47 9.35 -5.87
N GLY A 87 19.31 10.00 -6.04
CA GLY A 87 19.04 10.91 -7.15
C GLY A 87 18.83 10.22 -8.51
N LYS A 88 18.52 8.91 -8.52
CA LYS A 88 18.13 8.18 -9.73
C LYS A 88 16.69 8.53 -10.13
N LYS A 89 16.37 8.42 -11.43
CA LYS A 89 15.01 8.62 -11.95
C LYS A 89 14.07 7.53 -11.38
N TRP A 90 12.97 7.93 -10.77
CA TRP A 90 12.03 7.02 -10.08
C TRP A 90 10.58 7.24 -10.49
N GLU A 91 10.27 8.34 -11.17
CA GLU A 91 8.90 8.76 -11.47
C GLU A 91 8.15 7.78 -12.37
N HIS A 92 8.88 7.05 -13.21
CA HIS A 92 8.35 6.01 -14.09
C HIS A 92 7.93 4.72 -13.35
N LEU A 93 8.30 4.60 -12.07
CA LEU A 93 8.00 3.44 -11.22
C LEU A 93 6.67 3.60 -10.47
N VAL A 94 5.97 4.71 -10.66
CA VAL A 94 4.72 5.06 -9.98
C VAL A 94 3.75 5.75 -10.95
N PRO A 95 2.44 5.82 -10.64
CA PRO A 95 1.50 6.64 -11.41
C PRO A 95 1.93 8.11 -11.49
N SER A 96 1.56 8.80 -12.57
CA SER A 96 2.05 10.18 -12.81
C SER A 96 1.53 11.16 -11.77
N SER A 97 0.27 11.00 -11.34
CA SER A 97 -0.32 11.79 -10.25
C SER A 97 0.43 11.59 -8.92
N VAL A 98 0.93 10.39 -8.68
CA VAL A 98 1.74 10.07 -7.50
C VAL A 98 3.10 10.73 -7.60
N ALA A 99 3.78 10.66 -8.75
CA ALA A 99 5.05 11.34 -8.95
C ALA A 99 4.93 12.86 -8.74
N LYS A 100 3.84 13.47 -9.24
CA LYS A 100 3.52 14.89 -9.03
C LYS A 100 3.42 15.23 -7.54
N LEU A 101 2.58 14.52 -6.79
CA LEU A 101 2.40 14.75 -5.35
C LEU A 101 3.71 14.57 -4.55
N MET A 102 4.48 13.53 -4.86
CA MET A 102 5.76 13.27 -4.19
C MET A 102 6.78 14.41 -4.40
N LYS A 103 6.76 15.06 -5.57
CA LYS A 103 7.58 16.25 -5.86
C LYS A 103 7.07 17.48 -5.10
N GLU A 104 5.76 17.73 -5.14
CA GLU A 104 5.11 18.85 -4.43
C GLU A 104 5.39 18.79 -2.92
N TRP A 105 5.44 17.58 -2.33
CA TRP A 105 5.71 17.39 -0.91
C TRP A 105 7.20 17.27 -0.55
N GLY A 106 8.10 17.42 -1.53
CA GLY A 106 9.55 17.37 -1.30
C GLY A 106 10.04 16.04 -0.71
N ILE A 107 9.39 14.91 -1.04
CA ILE A 107 9.64 13.64 -0.35
C ILE A 107 11.07 13.14 -0.57
N ALA A 108 11.61 13.26 -1.78
CA ALA A 108 12.98 12.84 -2.07
C ALA A 108 14.01 13.62 -1.22
N GLN A 109 13.79 14.92 -1.01
CA GLN A 109 14.65 15.76 -0.19
C GLN A 109 14.59 15.33 1.29
N ARG A 110 13.38 15.17 1.83
CA ARG A 110 13.17 14.68 3.20
C ARG A 110 13.82 13.32 3.45
N LEU A 111 13.75 12.40 2.49
CA LEU A 111 14.37 11.08 2.61
C LEU A 111 15.90 11.17 2.73
N LYS A 112 16.53 12.10 2.01
CA LYS A 112 17.98 12.36 2.13
C LYS A 112 18.31 12.90 3.52
N GLU A 113 17.56 13.90 3.99
CA GLU A 113 17.77 14.53 5.30
C GLU A 113 17.65 13.54 6.47
N ILE A 114 16.70 12.60 6.41
CA ILE A 114 16.53 11.57 7.44
C ILE A 114 17.64 10.52 7.38
N SER A 115 18.20 10.24 6.20
CA SER A 115 19.24 9.21 6.03
C SER A 115 20.66 9.74 6.31
N SER A 116 20.84 11.06 6.39
CA SER A 116 22.13 11.70 6.71
C SER A 116 22.33 11.90 8.22
N LYS A 117 21.38 11.46 9.05
CA LYS A 117 21.51 11.35 10.51
C LYS A 117 21.86 9.92 10.89
#